data_AF-A0A543Q309-F1
#
_entry.id   AF-A0A543Q309-F1
#
_cell.length_a   1.000
_cell.length_b   1.000
_cell.length_c   1.000
_cell.angle_alpha   90.00
_cell.angle_beta   90.00
_cell.angle_gamma   90.00
#
_symmetry.space_group_name_H-M   'P 1'
#
loop_
_entity.id
_entity.type
_entity.pdbx_description
1 polymer ?
#
loop_
_entity_poly.entity_id
_entity_poly.type
_entity_poly.pdbx_seq_one_letter_code
_entity_poly.pdbx_strand_id
1 'polypeptide(L)'
;MKLNSEFEQLYQSTRQRFYDLRDIYSASWLNERISSWLEMQIGCCSDSAYSALFSDHIDLPGVKSEDYLQRIIPVGDGLLLGGIRFYNRNLNRPFVDLLAWSGVPDWDLWMAVIRREWAIFRPLHVRSLRGNPHDGMTLPEGCVDQSIHSGRINTLAQYPPLPSLQLIDCEDSREAADYVAECHQAFASLNPSLALEVRPADAEDLAECLETGTLHFVTLNNERIGLFATAWRAIEFIQDYVVVEEIIHPAFQGRGLAKYVQREAAALLNKAGEGEKTMIGTIHAHNIASRKTAIGAGRPEILKYEFISLQ
;
A
#
# COMPACT_ATOMS: atom_id res chain seq x y z
N MET A 1 -10.60 29.06 11.54
CA MET A 1 -9.77 29.78 10.56
C MET A 1 -8.40 29.12 10.38
N LYS A 2 -7.68 28.73 11.46
CA LYS A 2 -6.35 28.09 11.38
C LYS A 2 -6.32 26.72 10.67
N LEU A 3 -7.22 25.80 11.05
CA LEU A 3 -7.37 24.48 10.39
C LEU A 3 -7.61 24.58 8.88
N ASN A 4 -8.38 25.58 8.44
CA ASN A 4 -8.65 25.78 7.01
C ASN A 4 -7.40 26.24 6.25
N SER A 5 -6.50 26.97 6.92
CA SER A 5 -5.23 27.40 6.31
C SER A 5 -4.18 26.28 6.29
N GLU A 6 -4.12 25.45 7.34
CA GLU A 6 -3.21 24.30 7.41
C GLU A 6 -3.58 23.24 6.36
N PHE A 7 -4.89 22.94 6.24
CA PHE A 7 -5.42 22.06 5.22
C PHE A 7 -5.03 22.51 3.82
N GLU A 8 -5.30 23.78 3.47
CA GLU A 8 -5.06 24.29 2.12
C GLU A 8 -3.58 24.20 1.73
N GLN A 9 -2.66 24.53 2.65
CA GLN A 9 -1.22 24.43 2.40
C GLN A 9 -0.78 22.97 2.14
N LEU A 10 -1.21 22.04 2.98
CA LEU A 10 -0.89 20.62 2.84
C LEU A 10 -1.53 20.05 1.56
N TYR A 11 -2.76 20.42 1.26
CA TYR A 11 -3.50 19.97 0.07
C TYR A 11 -2.81 20.40 -1.22
N GLN A 12 -2.46 21.69 -1.36
CA GLN A 12 -1.83 22.20 -2.57
C GLN A 12 -0.48 21.52 -2.84
N SER A 13 0.33 21.35 -1.80
CA SER A 13 1.63 20.68 -1.93
C SER A 13 1.48 19.19 -2.24
N THR A 14 0.55 18.50 -1.58
CA THR A 14 0.25 17.08 -1.84
C THR A 14 -0.23 16.85 -3.27
N ARG A 15 -1.14 17.69 -3.75
CA ARG A 15 -1.64 17.65 -5.13
C ARG A 15 -0.52 17.84 -6.15
N GLN A 16 0.43 18.73 -5.87
CA GLN A 16 1.57 18.97 -6.75
C GLN A 16 2.53 17.76 -6.81
N ARG A 17 2.79 17.10 -5.66
CA ARG A 17 3.68 15.92 -5.59
C ARG A 17 3.17 14.72 -6.37
N PHE A 18 1.86 14.58 -6.55
CA PHE A 18 1.25 13.44 -7.22
C PHE A 18 0.65 13.80 -8.59
N TYR A 19 1.12 14.89 -9.18
CA TYR A 19 0.62 15.39 -10.46
C TYR A 19 0.74 14.37 -11.60
N ASP A 20 1.85 13.60 -11.66
CA ASP A 20 2.11 12.54 -12.64
C ASP A 20 1.00 11.50 -12.74
N LEU A 21 0.27 11.26 -11.64
CA LEU A 21 -0.76 10.24 -11.61
C LEU A 21 -1.94 10.55 -12.55
N ARG A 22 -1.96 11.75 -13.15
CA ARG A 22 -2.90 12.15 -14.20
C ARG A 22 -2.78 11.35 -15.49
N ASP A 23 -1.67 10.65 -15.70
CA ASP A 23 -1.53 9.71 -16.81
C ASP A 23 -2.43 8.47 -16.64
N ILE A 24 -2.83 8.17 -15.39
CA ILE A 24 -3.63 7.00 -15.04
C ILE A 24 -5.04 7.43 -14.60
N TYR A 25 -5.15 8.46 -13.77
CA TYR A 25 -6.38 8.93 -13.15
C TYR A 25 -6.80 10.30 -13.70
N SER A 26 -8.10 10.62 -13.70
CA SER A 26 -8.52 11.98 -14.07
C SER A 26 -8.13 13.00 -13.00
N ALA A 27 -7.84 14.23 -13.42
CA ALA A 27 -7.44 15.29 -12.49
C ALA A 27 -8.52 15.63 -11.46
N SER A 28 -9.81 15.60 -11.84
CA SER A 28 -10.92 15.84 -10.91
C SER A 28 -11.00 14.75 -9.85
N TRP A 29 -10.90 13.48 -10.27
CA TRP A 29 -10.92 12.35 -9.36
C TRP A 29 -9.73 12.40 -8.39
N LEU A 30 -8.52 12.66 -8.89
CA LEU A 30 -7.33 12.72 -8.04
C LEU A 30 -7.43 13.82 -7.00
N ASN A 31 -7.93 15.00 -7.38
CA ASN A 31 -8.10 16.13 -6.47
C ASN A 31 -9.12 15.81 -5.36
N GLU A 32 -10.27 15.24 -5.71
CA GLU A 32 -11.29 14.84 -4.75
C GLU A 32 -10.73 13.81 -3.77
N ARG A 33 -10.03 12.79 -4.29
CA ARG A 33 -9.47 11.73 -3.47
C ARG A 33 -8.36 12.19 -2.54
N ILE A 34 -7.45 13.03 -3.01
CA ILE A 34 -6.41 13.63 -2.16
C ILE A 34 -7.04 14.51 -1.08
N SER A 35 -8.07 15.28 -1.40
CA SER A 35 -8.80 16.11 -0.44
C SER A 35 -9.40 15.25 0.68
N SER A 36 -10.23 14.26 0.32
CA SER A 36 -10.88 13.38 1.30
C SER A 36 -9.87 12.59 2.13
N TRP A 37 -8.80 12.08 1.50
CA TRP A 37 -7.73 11.40 2.24
C TRP A 37 -7.05 12.32 3.23
N LEU A 38 -6.71 13.55 2.84
CA LEU A 38 -6.04 14.50 3.72
C LEU A 38 -6.94 14.94 4.88
N GLU A 39 -8.24 15.14 4.65
CA GLU A 39 -9.22 15.40 5.70
C GLU A 39 -9.25 14.27 6.73
N MET A 40 -9.25 13.01 6.27
CA MET A 40 -9.17 11.86 7.18
C MET A 40 -7.86 11.85 7.98
N GLN A 41 -6.70 12.06 7.35
CA GLN A 41 -5.41 12.08 8.06
C GLN A 41 -5.34 13.21 9.10
N ILE A 42 -5.87 14.40 8.78
CA ILE A 42 -5.95 15.51 9.73
C ILE A 42 -6.92 15.18 10.88
N GLY A 43 -8.04 14.50 10.61
CA GLY A 43 -8.96 14.02 11.63
C GLY A 43 -8.28 13.14 12.69
N CYS A 44 -7.35 12.28 12.27
CA CYS A 44 -6.53 11.43 13.14
C CYS A 44 -5.58 12.19 14.08
N CYS A 45 -5.48 13.54 13.97
CA CYS A 45 -4.76 14.36 14.95
C CYS A 45 -5.54 14.55 16.26
N SER A 46 -6.83 14.19 16.29
CA SER A 46 -7.70 14.39 17.45
C SER A 46 -8.64 13.22 17.74
N ASP A 47 -8.56 12.14 16.97
CA ASP A 47 -9.43 10.98 17.10
C ASP A 47 -8.88 9.96 18.10
N SER A 48 -9.53 9.84 19.26
CA SER A 48 -9.17 8.85 20.28
C SER A 48 -9.40 7.40 19.83
N ALA A 49 -10.37 7.14 18.95
CA ALA A 49 -10.59 5.78 18.43
C ALA A 49 -9.42 5.35 17.56
N TYR A 50 -8.85 6.29 16.79
CA TYR A 50 -7.65 6.07 16.02
C TYR A 50 -6.43 5.76 16.90
N SER A 51 -6.21 6.49 18.00
CA SER A 51 -5.08 6.21 18.89
C SER A 51 -5.24 4.88 19.65
N ALA A 52 -6.48 4.47 19.96
CA ALA A 52 -6.80 3.20 20.60
C ALA A 52 -6.33 1.98 19.79
N LEU A 53 -6.32 2.08 18.45
CA LEU A 53 -5.79 1.03 17.55
C LEU A 53 -4.33 0.64 17.88
N PHE A 54 -3.58 1.54 18.54
CA PHE A 54 -2.21 1.30 18.98
C PHE A 54 -2.15 1.04 20.47
N SER A 55 -2.73 1.91 21.30
CA SER A 55 -2.57 1.83 22.76
C SER A 55 -3.21 0.61 23.39
N ASP A 56 -4.23 0.01 22.76
CA ASP A 56 -4.89 -1.20 23.28
C ASP A 56 -4.03 -2.46 23.10
N HIS A 57 -2.97 -2.37 22.28
CA HIS A 57 -2.09 -3.48 21.94
C HIS A 57 -0.62 -3.22 22.27
N ILE A 58 -0.26 -1.99 22.63
CA ILE A 58 1.12 -1.56 22.87
C ILE A 58 1.20 -0.84 24.22
N ASP A 59 1.95 -1.43 25.16
CA ASP A 59 2.29 -0.79 26.43
C ASP A 59 3.77 -0.38 26.40
N LEU A 60 4.03 0.93 26.40
CA LEU A 60 5.36 1.52 26.43
C LEU A 60 5.52 2.45 27.65
N PRO A 61 6.61 2.34 28.42
CA PRO A 61 6.81 3.17 29.60
C PRO A 61 6.73 4.67 29.30
N GLY A 62 5.80 5.35 29.98
CA GLY A 62 5.63 6.80 29.88
C GLY A 62 4.86 7.28 28.64
N VAL A 63 4.47 6.39 27.74
CA VAL A 63 3.67 6.70 26.54
C VAL A 63 2.18 6.63 26.88
N LYS A 64 1.43 7.64 26.46
CA LYS A 64 -0.03 7.69 26.59
C LYS A 64 -0.69 7.40 25.24
N SER A 65 -2.00 7.08 25.26
CA SER A 65 -2.77 6.87 24.03
C SER A 65 -2.67 8.08 23.07
N GLU A 66 -2.79 9.31 23.58
CA GLU A 66 -2.66 10.54 22.80
C GLU A 66 -1.31 10.72 22.08
N ASP A 67 -0.25 10.04 22.53
CA ASP A 67 1.06 10.12 21.90
C ASP A 67 1.11 9.41 20.53
N TYR A 68 0.15 8.52 20.24
CA TYR A 68 0.00 7.83 18.95
C TYR A 68 -0.76 8.62 17.89
N LEU A 69 -1.40 9.74 18.27
CA LEU A 69 -2.11 10.60 17.32
C LEU A 69 -1.17 11.15 16.24
N GLN A 70 -1.75 11.45 15.09
CA GLN A 70 -1.05 12.22 14.07
C GLN A 70 -0.81 13.65 14.57
N ARG A 71 0.20 14.32 14.03
CA ARG A 71 0.53 15.70 14.40
C ARG A 71 0.77 16.54 13.16
N ILE A 72 0.23 17.75 13.16
CA ILE A 72 0.61 18.82 12.25
C ILE A 72 1.65 19.68 12.96
N ILE A 73 2.86 19.73 12.43
CA ILE A 73 4.01 20.39 13.05
C ILE A 73 4.47 21.53 12.14
N PRO A 74 4.48 22.79 12.63
CA PRO A 74 5.11 23.88 11.91
C PRO A 74 6.62 23.67 11.77
N VAL A 75 7.16 23.90 10.57
CA VAL A 75 8.61 23.83 10.30
C VAL A 75 9.01 24.86 9.26
N GLY A 76 9.91 25.79 9.64
CA GLY A 76 10.19 26.96 8.82
C GLY A 76 8.89 27.71 8.47
N ASP A 77 8.66 27.92 7.18
CA ASP A 77 7.44 28.55 6.64
C ASP A 77 6.35 27.52 6.23
N GLY A 78 6.54 26.23 6.54
CA GLY A 78 5.68 25.13 6.13
C GLY A 78 5.17 24.28 7.29
N LEU A 79 4.57 23.15 6.93
CA LEU A 79 3.93 22.20 7.83
C LEU A 79 4.36 20.77 7.50
N LEU A 80 4.48 19.93 8.52
CA LEU A 80 4.59 18.47 8.40
C LEU A 80 3.35 17.83 9.01
N LEU A 81 2.77 16.84 8.32
CA LEU A 81 1.76 15.94 8.85
C LEU A 81 2.35 14.54 8.92
N GLY A 82 2.43 13.98 10.12
CA GLY A 82 2.91 12.61 10.31
C GLY A 82 2.48 11.98 11.62
N GLY A 83 2.86 10.72 11.81
CA GLY A 83 2.57 9.97 13.04
C GLY A 83 3.53 8.81 13.26
N ILE A 84 3.66 8.37 14.51
CA ILE A 84 4.55 7.27 14.88
C ILE A 84 3.95 5.91 14.49
N ARG A 85 4.78 5.00 13.97
CA ARG A 85 4.46 3.62 13.61
C ARG A 85 5.58 2.67 14.01
N PHE A 86 5.30 1.38 13.94
CA PHE A 86 6.25 0.32 14.22
C PHE A 86 6.27 -0.67 13.05
N TYR A 87 7.45 -0.82 12.44
CA TYR A 87 7.59 -1.65 11.25
C TYR A 87 7.24 -3.11 11.55
N ASN A 88 6.33 -3.71 10.79
CA ASN A 88 5.79 -5.05 11.03
C ASN A 88 5.41 -5.31 12.50
N ARG A 89 4.83 -4.31 13.17
CA ARG A 89 4.45 -4.37 14.60
C ARG A 89 5.64 -4.62 15.56
N ASN A 90 6.87 -4.40 15.10
CA ASN A 90 8.08 -4.54 15.91
C ASN A 90 8.38 -3.23 16.65
N LEU A 91 8.16 -3.23 17.97
CA LEU A 91 8.37 -2.07 18.85
C LEU A 91 9.82 -1.55 18.86
N ASN A 92 10.81 -2.36 18.47
CA ASN A 92 12.21 -1.96 18.36
C ASN A 92 12.54 -1.30 17.01
N ARG A 93 11.56 -1.20 16.10
CA ARG A 93 11.69 -0.53 14.81
C ARG A 93 10.67 0.61 14.65
N PRO A 94 10.68 1.60 15.57
CA PRO A 94 9.82 2.77 15.47
C PRO A 94 10.24 3.65 14.29
N PHE A 95 9.27 4.19 13.58
CA PHE A 95 9.48 5.16 12.51
C PHE A 95 8.33 6.16 12.48
N VAL A 96 8.59 7.35 11.93
CA VAL A 96 7.53 8.35 11.68
C VAL A 96 7.07 8.23 10.23
N ASP A 97 5.79 8.01 10.02
CA ASP A 97 5.18 8.06 8.69
C ASP A 97 4.88 9.53 8.37
N LEU A 98 5.62 10.13 7.44
CA LEU A 98 5.43 11.48 6.95
C LEU A 98 4.46 11.45 5.77
N LEU A 99 3.21 11.79 6.06
CA LEU A 99 2.07 11.61 5.17
C LEU A 99 1.95 12.78 4.19
N ALA A 100 2.07 14.01 4.70
CA ALA A 100 2.01 15.22 3.89
C ALA A 100 2.91 16.32 4.45
N TRP A 101 3.31 17.24 3.59
CA TRP A 101 4.04 18.43 3.99
C TRP A 101 3.74 19.61 3.07
N SER A 102 4.07 20.82 3.52
CA SER A 102 4.08 22.05 2.72
C SER A 102 5.42 22.77 2.88
N GLY A 103 5.71 23.73 1.99
CA GLY A 103 6.98 24.45 1.97
C GLY A 103 8.10 23.68 1.25
N VAL A 104 9.26 24.33 1.16
CA VAL A 104 10.47 23.75 0.56
C VAL A 104 11.15 22.86 1.59
N PRO A 105 11.51 21.60 1.25
CA PRO A 105 12.18 20.75 2.22
C PRO A 105 13.55 21.26 2.64
N ASP A 106 13.73 21.35 3.95
CA ASP A 106 15.02 21.45 4.63
C ASP A 106 15.14 20.18 5.48
N TRP A 107 15.79 19.16 4.92
CA TRP A 107 15.79 17.82 5.50
C TRP A 107 16.49 17.77 6.85
N ASP A 108 17.55 18.54 7.05
CA ASP A 108 18.25 18.61 8.33
C ASP A 108 17.34 19.19 9.42
N LEU A 109 16.67 20.31 9.11
CA LEU A 109 15.69 20.92 10.01
C LEU A 109 14.51 19.98 10.28
N TRP A 110 13.95 19.36 9.24
CA TRP A 110 12.79 18.48 9.35
C TRP A 110 13.10 17.25 10.19
N MET A 111 14.23 16.59 9.94
CA MET A 111 14.67 15.45 10.75
C MET A 111 14.90 15.84 12.20
N ALA A 112 15.48 17.02 12.47
CA ALA A 112 15.65 17.51 13.83
C ALA A 112 14.30 17.75 14.53
N VAL A 113 13.34 18.36 13.84
CA VAL A 113 11.98 18.59 14.35
C VAL A 113 11.25 17.28 14.60
N ILE A 114 11.25 16.36 13.64
CA ILE A 114 10.61 15.04 13.74
C ILE A 114 11.21 14.24 14.91
N ARG A 115 12.54 14.18 15.02
CA ARG A 115 13.24 13.47 16.09
C ARG A 115 12.86 14.02 17.47
N ARG A 116 12.74 15.34 17.59
CA ARG A 116 12.33 16.00 18.84
C ARG A 116 10.87 15.72 19.17
N GLU A 117 9.97 15.84 18.20
CA GLU A 117 8.53 15.72 18.41
C GLU A 117 8.13 14.33 18.92
N TRP A 118 8.71 13.28 18.31
CA TRP A 118 8.43 11.89 18.68
C TRP A 118 9.53 11.25 19.53
N ALA A 119 10.33 12.05 20.25
CA ALA A 119 11.50 11.59 21.00
C ALA A 119 11.19 10.46 22.00
N ILE A 120 9.98 10.42 22.57
CA ILE A 120 9.54 9.38 23.51
C ILE A 120 9.59 7.98 22.89
N PHE A 121 9.34 7.88 21.58
CA PHE A 121 9.36 6.63 20.82
C PHE A 121 10.74 6.28 20.26
N ARG A 122 11.70 7.22 20.32
CA ARG A 122 13.06 7.07 19.75
C ARG A 122 13.03 6.58 18.29
N PRO A 123 12.33 7.29 17.37
CA PRO A 123 12.18 6.84 16.00
C PRO A 123 13.53 6.71 15.30
N LEU A 124 13.69 5.64 14.53
CA LEU A 124 14.92 5.33 13.80
C LEU A 124 14.91 5.88 12.37
N HIS A 125 13.71 6.01 11.79
CA HIS A 125 13.52 6.42 10.39
C HIS A 125 12.30 7.32 10.24
N VAL A 126 12.27 8.05 9.12
CA VAL A 126 11.05 8.63 8.55
C VAL A 126 10.69 7.82 7.32
N ARG A 127 9.41 7.43 7.18
CA ARG A 127 8.90 6.88 5.93
C ARG A 127 8.09 7.95 5.20
N SER A 128 8.24 8.04 3.89
CA SER A 128 7.47 8.96 3.06
C SER A 128 7.02 8.25 1.79
N LEU A 129 5.79 8.55 1.37
CA LEU A 129 5.33 8.20 0.03
C LEU A 129 5.95 9.14 -1.01
N ARG A 130 6.48 8.57 -2.09
CA ARG A 130 7.16 9.26 -3.19
C ARG A 130 6.45 8.95 -4.50
N GLY A 131 6.25 9.97 -5.33
CA GLY A 131 5.89 9.81 -6.73
C GLY A 131 7.11 9.72 -7.64
N ASN A 132 6.87 9.61 -8.95
CA ASN A 132 7.91 9.85 -9.94
C ASN A 132 8.36 11.32 -9.85
N PRO A 133 9.67 11.61 -9.88
CA PRO A 133 10.16 12.95 -9.67
C PRO A 133 9.79 13.87 -10.85
N HIS A 134 8.74 14.67 -10.68
CA HIS A 134 8.44 15.81 -11.56
C HIS A 134 9.05 17.12 -11.05
N ASP A 135 9.37 17.21 -9.76
CA ASP A 135 9.67 18.47 -9.08
C ASP A 135 11.16 18.78 -8.98
N GLY A 136 12.05 17.92 -9.51
CA GLY A 136 13.50 18.08 -9.37
C GLY A 136 13.96 18.16 -7.91
N MET A 137 13.09 17.79 -6.95
CA MET A 137 13.41 17.86 -5.54
C MET A 137 14.41 16.75 -5.22
N THR A 138 15.59 17.17 -4.78
CA THR A 138 16.59 16.25 -4.26
C THR A 138 16.15 15.83 -2.86
N LEU A 139 15.63 14.62 -2.77
CA LEU A 139 15.31 13.98 -1.51
C LEU A 139 16.59 13.29 -0.99
N PRO A 140 16.76 13.17 0.34
CA PRO A 140 17.82 12.35 0.90
C PRO A 140 17.69 10.94 0.35
N GLU A 141 18.83 10.30 0.10
CA GLU A 141 18.82 8.88 -0.26
C GLU A 141 18.09 8.09 0.82
N GLY A 142 17.09 7.33 0.39
CA GLY A 142 16.31 6.45 1.23
C GLY A 142 16.38 5.01 0.73
N CYS A 143 16.02 4.06 1.58
CA CYS A 143 15.79 2.70 1.15
C CYS A 143 14.31 2.49 0.84
N VAL A 144 14.02 1.89 -0.32
CA VAL A 144 12.66 1.55 -0.70
C VAL A 144 12.12 0.49 0.26
N ASP A 145 10.95 0.77 0.84
CA ASP A 145 10.19 -0.16 1.67
C ASP A 145 9.26 -1.00 0.80
N GLN A 146 8.32 -0.33 0.13
CA GLN A 146 7.34 -0.95 -0.76
C GLN A 146 7.10 -0.06 -1.97
N SER A 147 6.78 -0.66 -3.11
CA SER A 147 6.28 0.05 -4.29
C SER A 147 4.77 -0.15 -4.44
N ILE A 148 4.08 0.86 -4.96
CA ILE A 148 2.67 0.80 -5.33
C ILE A 148 2.60 0.61 -6.84
N HIS A 149 1.93 -0.45 -7.27
CA HIS A 149 1.78 -0.79 -8.68
C HIS A 149 0.32 -0.74 -9.09
N SER A 150 0.01 0.05 -10.13
CA SER A 150 -1.36 0.26 -10.62
C SER A 150 -1.43 0.21 -12.14
N GLY A 151 -2.53 -0.32 -12.66
CA GLY A 151 -2.83 -0.36 -14.10
C GLY A 151 -4.33 -0.44 -14.36
N ARG A 152 -4.79 0.16 -15.47
CA ARG A 152 -6.21 0.18 -15.85
C ARG A 152 -6.71 -1.21 -16.22
N ILE A 153 -7.85 -1.61 -15.68
CA ILE A 153 -8.44 -2.94 -15.88
C ILE A 153 -8.71 -3.20 -17.36
N ASN A 154 -9.27 -2.24 -18.09
CA ASN A 154 -9.51 -2.36 -19.53
C ASN A 154 -8.23 -2.59 -20.35
N THR A 155 -7.08 -2.11 -19.87
CA THR A 155 -5.78 -2.22 -20.54
C THR A 155 -5.17 -3.59 -20.23
N LEU A 156 -5.24 -4.03 -18.97
CA LEU A 156 -4.82 -5.38 -18.56
C LEU A 156 -5.64 -6.47 -19.29
N ALA A 157 -6.95 -6.26 -19.45
CA ALA A 157 -7.87 -7.19 -20.10
C ALA A 157 -7.63 -7.36 -21.61
N GLN A 158 -6.91 -6.44 -22.27
CA GLN A 158 -6.59 -6.52 -23.70
C GLN A 158 -5.42 -7.46 -23.99
N TYR A 159 -4.61 -7.81 -22.99
CA TYR A 159 -3.51 -8.73 -23.20
C TYR A 159 -4.01 -10.14 -23.53
N PRO A 160 -3.32 -10.89 -24.41
CA PRO A 160 -3.72 -12.24 -24.75
C PRO A 160 -3.81 -13.15 -23.51
N PRO A 161 -4.90 -13.92 -23.37
CA PRO A 161 -5.04 -14.88 -22.27
C PRO A 161 -4.08 -16.06 -22.45
N LEU A 162 -3.91 -16.84 -21.39
CA LEU A 162 -3.30 -18.16 -21.46
C LEU A 162 -4.44 -19.20 -21.42
N PRO A 163 -4.81 -19.85 -22.54
CA PRO A 163 -6.04 -20.65 -22.62
C PRO A 163 -6.15 -21.79 -21.60
N SER A 164 -5.03 -22.32 -21.13
CA SER A 164 -4.99 -23.38 -20.12
C SER A 164 -5.16 -22.87 -18.69
N LEU A 165 -5.09 -21.56 -18.47
CA LEU A 165 -5.22 -20.93 -17.16
C LEU A 165 -6.62 -20.37 -16.99
N GLN A 166 -7.26 -20.67 -15.86
CA GLN A 166 -8.60 -20.18 -15.54
C GLN A 166 -8.66 -19.71 -14.09
N LEU A 167 -9.60 -18.80 -13.82
CA LEU A 167 -9.99 -18.40 -12.48
C LEU A 167 -11.36 -19.01 -12.20
N ILE A 168 -11.43 -19.80 -11.13
CA ILE A 168 -12.64 -20.47 -10.67
C ILE A 168 -13.03 -19.84 -9.36
N ASP A 169 -14.27 -19.36 -9.27
CA ASP A 169 -14.81 -18.75 -8.05
C ASP A 169 -14.63 -19.69 -6.86
N CYS A 170 -14.13 -19.12 -5.76
CA CYS A 170 -14.11 -19.81 -4.48
C CYS A 170 -15.44 -19.53 -3.76
N GLU A 171 -15.99 -20.55 -3.10
CA GLU A 171 -17.27 -20.43 -2.39
C GLU A 171 -17.08 -20.33 -0.86
N ASP A 172 -15.86 -20.53 -0.35
CA ASP A 172 -15.55 -20.53 1.08
C ASP A 172 -14.19 -19.86 1.39
N SER A 173 -14.24 -18.74 2.12
CA SER A 173 -13.03 -18.00 2.51
C SER A 173 -12.13 -18.77 3.48
N ARG A 174 -12.65 -19.76 4.21
CA ARG A 174 -11.85 -20.64 5.07
C ARG A 174 -11.04 -21.64 4.26
N GLU A 175 -11.65 -22.26 3.25
CA GLU A 175 -10.93 -23.14 2.32
C GLU A 175 -9.81 -22.36 1.60
N ALA A 176 -10.12 -21.15 1.15
CA ALA A 176 -9.14 -20.26 0.55
C ALA A 176 -7.97 -19.95 1.51
N ALA A 177 -8.27 -19.56 2.75
CA ALA A 177 -7.27 -19.25 3.75
C ALA A 177 -6.39 -20.45 4.10
N ASP A 178 -6.96 -21.65 4.24
CA ASP A 178 -6.21 -22.88 4.49
C ASP A 178 -5.24 -23.19 3.33
N TYR A 179 -5.70 -23.03 2.08
CA TYR A 179 -4.85 -23.20 0.90
C TYR A 179 -3.73 -22.16 0.80
N VAL A 180 -4.03 -20.89 1.12
CA VAL A 180 -3.03 -19.81 1.19
C VAL A 180 -1.98 -20.14 2.25
N ALA A 181 -2.40 -20.57 3.45
CA ALA A 181 -1.51 -20.93 4.53
C ALA A 181 -0.56 -22.09 4.15
N GLU A 182 -1.08 -23.13 3.48
CA GLU A 182 -0.27 -24.23 2.96
C GLU A 182 0.78 -23.73 1.95
N CYS A 183 0.36 -22.92 0.97
CA CYS A 183 1.28 -22.36 -0.03
C CYS A 183 2.35 -21.47 0.63
N HIS A 184 1.98 -20.68 1.63
CA HIS A 184 2.90 -19.82 2.38
C HIS A 184 3.90 -20.63 3.20
N GLN A 185 3.50 -21.75 3.81
CA GLN A 185 4.41 -22.63 4.54
C GLN A 185 5.47 -23.23 3.60
N ALA A 186 5.03 -23.69 2.43
CA ALA A 186 5.94 -24.20 1.40
C ALA A 186 6.86 -23.10 0.85
N PHE A 187 6.33 -21.88 0.63
CA PHE A 187 7.11 -20.71 0.21
C PHE A 187 8.15 -20.29 1.25
N ALA A 188 7.79 -20.26 2.54
CA ALA A 188 8.66 -19.84 3.63
C ALA A 188 9.88 -20.76 3.78
N SER A 189 9.71 -22.05 3.47
CA SER A 189 10.82 -23.02 3.45
C SER A 189 11.86 -22.72 2.36
N LEU A 190 11.44 -22.08 1.27
CA LEU A 190 12.30 -21.72 0.13
C LEU A 190 12.81 -20.27 0.21
N ASN A 191 12.07 -19.37 0.88
CA ASN A 191 12.33 -17.93 0.92
C ASN A 191 12.19 -17.35 2.34
N PRO A 192 12.98 -17.83 3.32
CA PRO A 192 12.77 -17.53 4.74
C PRO A 192 12.81 -16.03 5.05
N SER A 193 13.74 -15.28 4.46
CA SER A 193 13.85 -13.84 4.71
C SER A 193 12.64 -13.06 4.19
N LEU A 194 12.09 -13.44 3.04
CA LEU A 194 10.94 -12.74 2.46
C LEU A 194 9.62 -13.14 3.17
N ALA A 195 9.54 -14.36 3.70
CA ALA A 195 8.40 -14.80 4.50
C ALA A 195 8.24 -14.05 5.82
N LEU A 196 9.30 -13.39 6.33
CA LEU A 196 9.20 -12.49 7.49
C LEU A 196 8.52 -11.15 7.15
N GLU A 197 8.43 -10.81 5.86
CA GLU A 197 7.91 -9.53 5.37
C GLU A 197 6.51 -9.65 4.75
N VAL A 198 5.98 -10.87 4.62
CA VAL A 198 4.68 -11.13 4.00
C VAL A 198 3.86 -12.02 4.90
N ARG A 199 2.68 -11.53 5.31
CA ARG A 199 1.69 -12.31 6.05
C ARG A 199 0.71 -12.95 5.05
N PRO A 200 0.40 -14.26 5.17
CA PRO A 200 -0.69 -14.86 4.40
C PRO A 200 -2.03 -14.20 4.76
N ALA A 201 -2.89 -13.98 3.76
CA ALA A 201 -4.26 -13.58 4.00
C ALA A 201 -5.01 -14.66 4.80
N ASP A 202 -5.76 -14.26 5.82
CA ASP A 202 -6.63 -15.14 6.59
C ASP A 202 -8.09 -15.11 6.07
N ALA A 203 -8.97 -15.90 6.69
CA ALA A 203 -10.36 -16.02 6.25
C ALA A 203 -11.15 -14.70 6.39
N GLU A 204 -10.76 -13.81 7.32
CA GLU A 204 -11.38 -12.50 7.49
C GLU A 204 -10.89 -11.54 6.41
N ASP A 205 -9.60 -11.55 6.08
CA ASP A 205 -9.03 -10.77 4.97
C ASP A 205 -9.72 -11.08 3.63
N LEU A 206 -10.04 -12.37 3.42
CA LEU A 206 -10.62 -12.91 2.18
C LEU A 206 -12.16 -12.89 2.15
N ALA A 207 -12.82 -12.66 3.28
CA ALA A 207 -14.29 -12.65 3.36
C ALA A 207 -14.91 -11.58 2.44
N GLU A 208 -14.34 -10.38 2.42
CA GLU A 208 -14.79 -9.31 1.52
C GLU A 208 -14.66 -9.73 0.06
N CYS A 209 -13.55 -10.35 -0.33
CA CYS A 209 -13.32 -10.81 -1.70
C CYS A 209 -14.35 -11.88 -2.12
N LEU A 210 -14.71 -12.77 -1.21
CA LEU A 210 -15.77 -13.75 -1.43
C LEU A 210 -17.12 -13.06 -1.64
N GLU A 211 -17.49 -12.13 -0.76
CA GLU A 211 -18.75 -11.38 -0.82
C GLU A 211 -18.88 -10.57 -2.12
N THR A 212 -17.77 -10.03 -2.63
CA THR A 212 -17.76 -9.26 -3.89
C THR A 212 -17.52 -10.10 -5.14
N GLY A 213 -17.38 -11.42 -5.02
CA GLY A 213 -17.18 -12.32 -6.15
C GLY A 213 -15.81 -12.14 -6.85
N THR A 214 -14.79 -11.74 -6.08
CA THR A 214 -13.43 -11.45 -6.55
C THR A 214 -12.38 -12.34 -5.89
N LEU A 215 -12.80 -13.47 -5.31
CA LEU A 215 -11.97 -14.52 -4.75
C LEU A 215 -11.99 -15.74 -5.66
N HIS A 216 -10.84 -16.12 -6.21
CA HIS A 216 -10.75 -17.21 -7.17
C HIS A 216 -9.59 -18.15 -6.89
N PHE A 217 -9.82 -19.45 -7.04
CA PHE A 217 -8.74 -20.41 -7.26
C PHE A 217 -8.21 -20.27 -8.69
N VAL A 218 -6.89 -20.34 -8.81
CA VAL A 218 -6.20 -20.37 -10.11
C VAL A 218 -6.03 -21.83 -10.52
N THR A 219 -6.51 -22.19 -11.71
CA THR A 219 -6.28 -23.51 -12.28
C THR A 219 -5.42 -23.44 -13.54
N LEU A 220 -4.62 -24.47 -13.78
CA LEU A 220 -3.86 -24.68 -15.02
C LEU A 220 -4.12 -26.10 -15.51
N ASN A 221 -4.70 -26.26 -16.70
CA ASN A 221 -5.15 -27.55 -17.23
C ASN A 221 -6.05 -28.32 -16.23
N ASN A 222 -6.97 -27.60 -15.56
CA ASN A 222 -7.88 -28.10 -14.51
C ASN A 222 -7.19 -28.54 -13.20
N GLU A 223 -5.89 -28.33 -13.03
CA GLU A 223 -5.19 -28.52 -11.76
C GLU A 223 -5.17 -27.21 -10.97
N ARG A 224 -5.54 -27.21 -9.69
CA ARG A 224 -5.43 -26.04 -8.82
C ARG A 224 -3.96 -25.72 -8.57
N ILE A 225 -3.53 -24.51 -8.94
CA ILE A 225 -2.14 -24.08 -8.84
C ILE A 225 -1.95 -22.82 -7.99
N GLY A 226 -3.02 -22.18 -7.52
CA GLY A 226 -2.91 -20.91 -6.83
C GLY A 226 -4.24 -20.32 -6.40
N LEU A 227 -4.17 -19.10 -5.88
CA LEU A 227 -5.31 -18.28 -5.48
C LEU A 227 -5.05 -16.82 -5.85
N PHE A 228 -6.10 -16.11 -6.25
CA PHE A 228 -6.08 -14.69 -6.53
C PHE A 228 -7.30 -14.01 -5.94
N ALA A 229 -7.08 -12.90 -5.23
CA ALA A 229 -8.13 -12.16 -4.58
C ALA A 229 -7.94 -10.65 -4.77
N THR A 230 -9.01 -9.93 -5.11
CA THR A 230 -9.05 -8.46 -5.08
C THR A 230 -10.20 -7.95 -4.22
N ALA A 231 -10.06 -6.74 -3.69
CA ALA A 231 -11.13 -6.07 -2.94
C ALA A 231 -11.17 -4.58 -3.27
N TRP A 232 -12.34 -3.96 -3.13
CA TRP A 232 -12.51 -2.52 -3.35
C TRP A 232 -12.03 -1.73 -2.12
N ARG A 233 -10.72 -1.45 -2.08
CA ARG A 233 -10.03 -0.86 -0.92
C ARG A 233 -9.21 0.36 -1.33
N ALA A 234 -8.75 1.11 -0.33
CA ALA A 234 -7.85 2.23 -0.54
C ALA A 234 -6.40 1.85 -0.22
N ILE A 235 -5.47 2.27 -1.07
CA ILE A 235 -4.06 2.45 -0.73
C ILE A 235 -3.80 3.94 -0.81
N GLU A 236 -3.59 4.56 0.36
CA GLU A 236 -3.55 6.02 0.50
C GLU A 236 -4.82 6.69 -0.05
N PHE A 237 -4.67 7.66 -0.93
CA PHE A 237 -5.77 8.33 -1.59
C PHE A 237 -6.32 7.53 -2.79
N ILE A 238 -5.72 6.41 -3.17
CA ILE A 238 -6.15 5.63 -4.34
C ILE A 238 -7.11 4.53 -3.91
N GLN A 239 -8.40 4.69 -4.21
CA GLN A 239 -9.44 3.68 -3.95
C GLN A 239 -9.84 2.97 -5.24
N ASP A 240 -9.55 1.67 -5.31
CA ASP A 240 -9.75 0.83 -6.50
C ASP A 240 -9.67 -0.67 -6.13
N TYR A 241 -9.56 -1.58 -7.10
CA TYR A 241 -9.39 -3.01 -6.85
C TYR A 241 -7.97 -3.32 -6.36
N VAL A 242 -7.80 -3.40 -5.04
CA VAL A 242 -6.55 -3.80 -4.38
C VAL A 242 -6.38 -5.31 -4.48
N VAL A 243 -5.22 -5.77 -4.96
CA VAL A 243 -4.81 -7.17 -4.84
C VAL A 243 -4.59 -7.48 -3.37
N VAL A 244 -5.47 -8.30 -2.81
CA VAL A 244 -5.45 -8.73 -1.40
C VAL A 244 -4.51 -9.93 -1.26
N GLU A 245 -4.61 -10.89 -2.17
CA GLU A 245 -3.77 -12.08 -2.18
C GLU A 245 -3.46 -12.51 -3.62
N GLU A 246 -2.22 -12.91 -3.87
CA GLU A 246 -1.78 -13.54 -5.11
C GLU A 246 -0.71 -14.58 -4.78
N ILE A 247 -1.11 -15.85 -4.82
CA ILE A 247 -0.20 -16.94 -4.54
C ILE A 247 -0.28 -17.99 -5.64
N ILE A 248 0.89 -18.38 -6.15
CA ILE A 248 1.05 -19.55 -7.00
C ILE A 248 1.81 -20.58 -6.17
N HIS A 249 1.29 -21.80 -6.10
CA HIS A 249 1.89 -22.90 -5.37
C HIS A 249 3.35 -23.08 -5.83
N PRO A 250 4.33 -23.26 -4.91
CA PRO A 250 5.76 -23.26 -5.23
C PRO A 250 6.17 -24.17 -6.39
N ALA A 251 5.52 -25.33 -6.57
CA ALA A 251 5.79 -26.25 -7.68
C ALA A 251 5.55 -25.63 -9.10
N PHE A 252 4.76 -24.56 -9.18
CA PHE A 252 4.40 -23.88 -10.42
C PHE A 252 5.05 -22.49 -10.57
N GLN A 253 5.81 -22.05 -9.57
CA GLN A 253 6.52 -20.77 -9.60
C GLN A 253 7.66 -20.74 -10.64
N GLY A 254 8.15 -19.54 -10.96
CA GLY A 254 9.24 -19.33 -11.93
C GLY A 254 8.83 -19.46 -13.41
N ARG A 255 7.57 -19.81 -13.69
CA ARG A 255 7.04 -19.99 -15.06
C ARG A 255 6.34 -18.75 -15.64
N GLY A 256 6.30 -17.65 -14.87
CA GLY A 256 5.65 -16.40 -15.27
C GLY A 256 4.13 -16.48 -15.34
N LEU A 257 3.50 -17.41 -14.61
CA LEU A 257 2.04 -17.63 -14.62
C LEU A 257 1.26 -16.50 -13.94
N ALA A 258 1.78 -15.94 -12.85
CA ALA A 258 1.10 -14.92 -12.05
C ALA A 258 0.66 -13.68 -12.87
N LYS A 259 1.45 -13.25 -13.86
CA LYS A 259 1.04 -12.12 -14.72
C LYS A 259 -0.21 -12.43 -15.56
N TYR A 260 -0.40 -13.69 -15.94
CA TYR A 260 -1.59 -14.14 -16.66
C TYR A 260 -2.80 -14.23 -15.73
N VAL A 261 -2.59 -14.61 -14.46
CA VAL A 261 -3.63 -14.56 -13.43
C VAL A 261 -4.19 -13.14 -13.28
N GLN A 262 -3.33 -12.14 -13.12
CA GLN A 262 -3.78 -10.74 -13.00
C GLN A 262 -4.54 -10.25 -14.24
N ARG A 263 -4.14 -10.68 -15.44
CA ARG A 263 -4.82 -10.33 -16.70
C ARG A 263 -6.17 -11.01 -16.84
N GLU A 264 -6.28 -12.28 -16.44
CA GLU A 264 -7.56 -13.00 -16.45
C GLU A 264 -8.53 -12.37 -15.44
N ALA A 265 -8.05 -12.01 -14.24
CA ALA A 265 -8.86 -11.30 -13.26
C ALA A 265 -9.32 -9.93 -13.78
N ALA A 266 -8.43 -9.18 -14.45
CA ALA A 266 -8.80 -7.94 -15.11
C ALA A 266 -9.82 -8.16 -16.23
N ALA A 267 -9.74 -9.26 -16.99
CA ALA A 267 -10.73 -9.60 -18.00
C ALA A 267 -12.11 -9.89 -17.40
N LEU A 268 -12.19 -10.57 -16.26
CA LEU A 268 -13.43 -10.79 -15.52
C LEU A 268 -14.02 -9.47 -15.02
N LEU A 269 -13.22 -8.63 -14.35
CA LEU A 269 -13.66 -7.31 -13.87
C LEU A 269 -14.10 -6.40 -15.01
N ASN A 270 -13.38 -6.41 -16.14
CA ASN A 270 -13.76 -5.64 -17.33
C ASN A 270 -15.11 -6.08 -17.88
N LYS A 271 -15.38 -7.40 -17.94
CA LYS A 271 -16.70 -7.94 -18.35
C LYS A 271 -17.81 -7.54 -17.37
N ALA A 272 -17.50 -7.38 -16.09
CA ALA A 272 -18.42 -6.89 -15.07
C ALA A 272 -18.66 -5.37 -15.13
N GLY A 273 -18.03 -4.64 -16.06
CA GLY A 273 -18.22 -3.20 -16.25
C GLY A 273 -17.20 -2.33 -15.52
N GLU A 274 -16.16 -2.92 -14.93
CA GLU A 274 -15.15 -2.22 -14.12
C GLU A 274 -13.93 -1.78 -14.92
N GLY A 275 -14.03 -1.72 -16.25
CA GLY A 275 -12.90 -1.47 -17.15
C GLY A 275 -12.17 -0.15 -16.92
N GLU A 276 -12.88 0.90 -16.48
CA GLU A 276 -12.28 2.22 -16.21
C GLU A 276 -11.60 2.33 -14.84
N LYS A 277 -11.75 1.30 -13.99
CA LYS A 277 -11.07 1.21 -12.69
C LYS A 277 -9.63 0.73 -12.86
N THR A 278 -8.88 0.78 -11.76
CA THR A 278 -7.52 0.23 -11.74
C THR A 278 -7.42 -1.02 -10.86
N MET A 279 -6.46 -1.89 -11.19
CA MET A 279 -5.98 -2.93 -10.29
C MET A 279 -4.69 -2.44 -9.64
N ILE A 280 -4.67 -2.34 -8.32
CA ILE A 280 -3.61 -1.73 -7.53
C ILE A 280 -3.10 -2.68 -6.43
N GLY A 281 -1.89 -2.46 -5.92
CA GLY A 281 -1.35 -3.21 -4.79
C GLY A 281 -0.01 -2.68 -4.34
N THR A 282 0.36 -2.97 -3.09
CA THR A 282 1.70 -2.72 -2.56
C THR A 282 2.57 -3.96 -2.74
N ILE A 283 3.85 -3.77 -3.02
CA ILE A 283 4.81 -4.87 -3.18
C ILE A 283 6.09 -4.50 -2.45
N HIS A 284 6.53 -5.35 -1.53
CA HIS A 284 7.77 -5.14 -0.78
C HIS A 284 8.99 -5.04 -1.71
N ALA A 285 9.93 -4.15 -1.39
CA ALA A 285 11.08 -3.83 -2.24
C ALA A 285 11.92 -5.06 -2.61
N HIS A 286 12.06 -6.00 -1.66
CA HIS A 286 12.81 -7.25 -1.85
C HIS A 286 12.03 -8.32 -2.62
N ASN A 287 10.72 -8.15 -2.83
CA ASN A 287 9.92 -9.06 -3.65
C ASN A 287 10.04 -8.74 -5.15
N ILE A 288 11.24 -8.96 -5.68
CA ILE A 288 11.58 -8.67 -7.08
C ILE A 288 10.69 -9.46 -8.05
N ALA A 289 10.28 -10.67 -7.68
CA ALA A 289 9.41 -11.52 -8.49
C ALA A 289 8.02 -10.87 -8.67
N SER A 290 7.35 -10.49 -7.58
CA SER A 290 6.03 -9.85 -7.66
C SER A 290 6.08 -8.49 -8.36
N ARG A 291 7.16 -7.70 -8.19
CA ARG A 291 7.33 -6.43 -8.93
C ARG A 291 7.40 -6.67 -10.44
N LYS A 292 8.20 -7.66 -10.88
CA LYS A 292 8.27 -8.05 -12.29
C LYS A 292 6.94 -8.61 -12.80
N THR A 293 6.21 -9.35 -11.96
CA THR A 293 4.86 -9.85 -12.28
C THR A 293 3.90 -8.70 -12.52
N ALA A 294 3.80 -7.73 -11.61
CA ALA A 294 2.89 -6.59 -11.76
C ALA A 294 3.20 -5.77 -13.02
N ILE A 295 4.48 -5.42 -13.23
CA ILE A 295 4.90 -4.71 -14.45
C ILE A 295 4.57 -5.54 -15.70
N GLY A 296 4.89 -6.83 -15.68
CA GLY A 296 4.60 -7.75 -16.78
C GLY A 296 3.11 -7.93 -17.04
N ALA A 297 2.25 -7.78 -16.03
CA ALA A 297 0.81 -7.81 -16.17
C ALA A 297 0.25 -6.53 -16.81
N GLY A 298 0.97 -5.41 -16.75
CA GLY A 298 0.53 -4.09 -17.20
C GLY A 298 0.32 -3.07 -16.07
N ARG A 299 0.83 -3.34 -14.87
CA ARG A 299 0.78 -2.46 -13.70
C ARG A 299 2.16 -1.87 -13.40
N PRO A 300 2.52 -0.73 -14.03
CA PRO A 300 3.76 -0.02 -13.70
C PRO A 300 3.82 0.38 -12.22
N GLU A 301 5.03 0.63 -11.75
CA GLU A 301 5.25 1.32 -10.46
C GLU A 301 4.81 2.77 -10.60
N ILE A 302 3.94 3.23 -9.71
CA ILE A 302 3.37 4.59 -9.74
C ILE A 302 3.82 5.44 -8.56
N LEU A 303 4.09 4.80 -7.43
CA LEU A 303 4.54 5.42 -6.19
C LEU A 303 5.42 4.43 -5.42
N LYS A 304 6.18 4.93 -4.45
CA LYS A 304 7.00 4.09 -3.55
C LYS A 304 7.07 4.69 -2.15
N TYR A 305 7.08 3.84 -1.14
CA TYR A 305 7.47 4.20 0.21
C TYR A 305 8.98 4.10 0.35
N GLU A 306 9.59 5.13 0.91
CA GLU A 306 11.02 5.16 1.20
C GLU A 306 11.25 5.51 2.66
N PHE A 307 12.15 4.76 3.30
CA PHE A 307 12.70 5.09 4.61
C PHE A 307 13.93 5.97 4.46
N ILE A 308 13.98 7.03 5.24
CA ILE A 308 15.15 7.89 5.43
C ILE A 308 15.61 7.75 6.87
N SER A 309 16.93 7.59 7.06
CA SER A 309 17.54 7.50 8.38
C SER A 309 17.31 8.78 9.20
N LEU A 310 16.98 8.62 10.48
CA LEU A 310 17.02 9.69 11.49
C LEU A 310 18.30 9.66 12.32
N GLN A 311 19.27 8.81 11.97
CA GLN A 311 20.61 8.77 12.59
C GLN A 311 21.54 9.77 11.92
#